data_AF-A0A136M4C6-F1
#
_entry.id   AF-A0A136M4C6-F1
#
_cell.length_a   1.000
_cell.length_b   1.000
_cell.length_c   1.000
_cell.angle_alpha   90.00
_cell.angle_beta   90.00
_cell.angle_gamma   90.00
#
_symmetry.space_group_name_H-M   'P 1'
#
loop_
_entity.id
_entity.type
_entity.pdbx_description
1 polymer ?
#
loop_
_entity_poly.entity_id
_entity_poly.type
_entity_poly.pdbx_seq_one_letter_code
_entity_poly.pdbx_strand_id
1 'polypeptide(L)'
;MVPISVKRGNNIAANLLWDKPEYAIGIPQEGMSNRANDQHASFIKRINDLGDVQDDGLESVKKFLRIQDKVKVLSVYEAWENLCKEWGNISFSLVGEETLVLDRPLVKEAIKKQTQQENIQETSICLISGDRQPIERLHNQIKNVKGAQKSGANIVSFNLAPFCSYRKKQGANAPIGKDSAFAYTTALNYLLNDNSTQRLQVGDASTIFWAERKSDFETAMTDIFGNPPEDHPDRCVNAVKSLFKSVESGCLAIESEKTRFYVLGLSPNASRISIRFWIVDTVAGMAGKIVQHFKDLEIIHGPKDKDTLSLFRLLVSTAVLGKSENIAPNLAGDTMRSILEGLPYPRTLLDATVRRIRAEHEITYARASLIKACINRSTRFNNPENKEEIKVSLDKSNTNIGYRLGRLFAALEKIQSEANPGINATIRDRFYGAASGTPVTVFSNLMRLKNHHLAKLESPGRRIFFEKLIAEVMESIEDFPSHLALADQGRFAIGYYHQNQIFYTSTKKIRDLMIPAIIPKEKIQMTDLKNRYDFVIIFDVQDGNPNG
;
A
#
# COMPACT_ATOMS: atom_id res chain seq x y z
N MET A 1 15.71 -19.52 -20.04
CA MET A 1 14.25 -19.47 -19.72
C MET A 1 13.71 -20.88 -19.90
N VAL A 2 12.99 -21.45 -18.93
CA VAL A 2 12.56 -22.86 -19.01
C VAL A 2 11.21 -23.04 -19.71
N PRO A 3 10.95 -24.19 -20.38
CA PRO A 3 9.63 -24.52 -20.91
C PRO A 3 8.53 -24.46 -19.84
N ILE A 4 7.31 -24.09 -20.23
CA ILE A 4 6.18 -23.91 -19.30
C ILE A 4 5.90 -25.18 -18.49
N SER A 5 5.61 -25.03 -17.20
CA SER A 5 5.29 -26.16 -16.34
C SER A 5 3.95 -26.78 -16.73
N VAL A 6 3.87 -28.10 -16.77
CA VAL A 6 2.61 -28.81 -17.05
C VAL A 6 1.73 -28.84 -15.78
N LYS A 7 0.41 -28.60 -15.94
CA LYS A 7 -0.54 -28.69 -14.81
C LYS A 7 -0.74 -30.15 -14.40
N ARG A 8 -0.28 -30.49 -13.20
CA ARG A 8 -0.40 -31.81 -12.58
C ARG A 8 -1.47 -31.75 -11.50
N GLY A 9 -2.68 -32.20 -11.83
CA GLY A 9 -3.67 -32.54 -10.81
C GLY A 9 -3.30 -33.90 -10.20
N ASN A 10 -4.21 -34.88 -10.28
CA ASN A 10 -3.91 -36.27 -9.96
C ASN A 10 -3.21 -37.04 -11.11
N ASN A 11 -3.02 -36.42 -12.28
CA ASN A 11 -2.43 -37.04 -13.48
C ASN A 11 -0.90 -36.89 -13.50
N ILE A 12 -0.22 -37.91 -14.03
CA ILE A 12 1.23 -37.90 -14.28
C ILE A 12 1.50 -37.13 -15.57
N ALA A 13 2.26 -36.03 -15.47
CA ALA A 13 2.63 -35.22 -16.63
C ALA A 13 3.96 -34.50 -16.37
N ALA A 14 5.01 -34.90 -17.07
CA ALA A 14 6.35 -34.36 -16.91
C ALA A 14 6.54 -32.98 -17.55
N ASN A 15 7.38 -32.15 -16.94
CA ASN A 15 7.94 -30.95 -17.56
C ASN A 15 9.04 -31.38 -18.56
N LEU A 16 9.44 -30.47 -19.45
CA LEU A 16 10.42 -30.77 -20.49
C LEU A 16 11.82 -30.27 -20.10
N LEU A 17 12.77 -31.19 -19.90
CA LEU A 17 14.18 -30.93 -19.54
C LEU A 17 14.42 -30.24 -18.19
N TRP A 18 13.39 -30.15 -17.35
CA TRP A 18 13.52 -29.76 -15.95
C TRP A 18 12.37 -30.36 -15.15
N ASP A 19 12.58 -30.83 -13.91
CA ASP A 19 11.50 -31.34 -13.07
C ASP A 19 11.94 -31.61 -11.62
N LYS A 20 11.00 -31.98 -10.75
CA LYS A 20 11.31 -32.51 -9.41
C LYS A 20 12.06 -33.86 -9.47
N PRO A 21 12.74 -34.29 -8.38
CA PRO A 21 13.58 -35.49 -8.39
C PRO A 21 12.85 -36.78 -8.82
N GLU A 22 11.56 -36.94 -8.50
CA GLU A 22 10.79 -38.13 -8.87
C GLU A 22 10.60 -38.25 -10.38
N TYR A 23 10.56 -37.12 -11.08
CA TYR A 23 10.45 -37.07 -12.54
C TYR A 23 11.82 -37.04 -13.21
N ALA A 24 12.71 -36.13 -12.79
CA ALA A 24 13.97 -35.90 -13.49
C ALA A 24 14.98 -37.05 -13.32
N ILE A 25 15.03 -37.67 -12.13
CA ILE A 25 16.01 -38.72 -11.79
C ILE A 25 15.35 -40.00 -11.22
N GLY A 26 14.03 -40.06 -11.12
CA GLY A 26 13.29 -41.27 -10.75
C GLY A 26 13.39 -41.66 -9.29
N ILE A 27 13.72 -40.71 -8.41
CA ILE A 27 13.89 -40.96 -6.98
C ILE A 27 12.64 -40.50 -6.23
N PRO A 28 11.93 -41.40 -5.53
CA PRO A 28 10.73 -41.03 -4.79
C PRO A 28 11.06 -40.15 -3.59
N GLN A 29 10.19 -39.19 -3.28
CA GLN A 29 10.21 -38.49 -2.00
C GLN A 29 9.81 -39.45 -0.87
N GLU A 30 10.44 -39.33 0.31
CA GLU A 30 10.09 -40.15 1.46
C GLU A 30 8.57 -40.11 1.73
N GLY A 31 7.95 -41.29 1.80
CA GLY A 31 6.50 -41.45 1.98
C GLY A 31 5.65 -41.47 0.69
N MET A 32 6.23 -41.29 -0.51
CA MET A 32 5.51 -41.32 -1.80
C MET A 32 6.09 -42.33 -2.82
N SER A 33 6.30 -43.58 -2.41
CA SER A 33 7.09 -44.57 -3.18
C SER A 33 6.45 -45.12 -4.47
N ASN A 34 5.12 -45.08 -4.61
CA ASN A 34 4.44 -45.95 -5.59
C ASN A 34 4.29 -45.37 -7.01
N ARG A 35 4.77 -44.15 -7.29
CA ARG A 35 4.56 -43.47 -8.58
C ARG A 35 5.81 -42.93 -9.27
N ALA A 36 6.98 -42.95 -8.62
CA ALA A 36 8.19 -42.34 -9.16
C ALA A 36 8.64 -42.97 -10.49
N ASN A 37 8.47 -44.29 -10.66
CA ASN A 37 8.80 -44.98 -11.91
C ASN A 37 7.98 -44.47 -13.09
N ASP A 38 6.66 -44.31 -12.91
CA ASP A 38 5.76 -43.81 -13.95
C ASP A 38 6.01 -42.32 -14.24
N GLN A 39 6.33 -41.54 -13.21
CA GLN A 39 6.71 -40.13 -13.33
C GLN A 39 8.00 -39.97 -14.13
N HIS A 40 9.03 -40.77 -13.81
CA HIS A 40 10.29 -40.78 -14.55
C HIS A 40 10.13 -41.27 -15.98
N ALA A 41 9.32 -42.32 -16.20
CA ALA A 41 9.00 -42.79 -17.53
C ALA A 41 8.30 -41.70 -18.36
N SER A 42 7.37 -40.95 -17.75
CA SER A 42 6.74 -39.79 -18.39
C SER A 42 7.75 -38.70 -18.76
N PHE A 43 8.76 -38.46 -17.92
CA PHE A 43 9.84 -37.49 -18.18
C PHE A 43 10.73 -37.91 -19.35
N ILE A 44 11.18 -39.17 -19.34
CA ILE A 44 11.97 -39.75 -20.44
C ILE A 44 11.18 -39.70 -21.75
N LYS A 45 9.89 -40.09 -21.72
CA LYS A 45 9.02 -40.03 -22.89
C LYS A 45 8.94 -38.61 -23.44
N ARG A 46 8.69 -37.61 -22.57
CA ARG A 46 8.56 -36.20 -23.00
C ARG A 46 9.84 -35.68 -23.67
N ILE A 47 11.01 -36.11 -23.22
CA ILE A 47 12.30 -35.77 -23.86
C ILE A 47 12.49 -36.50 -25.19
N ASN A 48 12.07 -37.76 -25.28
CA ASN A 48 12.15 -38.52 -26.54
C ASN A 48 11.18 -37.97 -27.60
N ASP A 49 10.04 -37.43 -27.19
CA ASP A 49 9.05 -36.80 -28.09
C ASP A 49 9.60 -35.55 -28.80
N LEU A 50 10.74 -34.97 -28.38
CA LEU A 50 11.45 -33.93 -29.13
C LEU A 50 12.02 -34.43 -30.47
N GLY A 51 12.06 -35.76 -30.66
CA GLY A 51 12.61 -36.39 -31.85
C GLY A 51 14.14 -36.44 -31.84
N ASP A 52 14.68 -36.56 -33.05
CA ASP A 52 16.12 -36.59 -33.28
C ASP A 52 16.65 -35.16 -33.47
N VAL A 53 17.30 -34.65 -32.44
CA VAL A 53 17.94 -33.33 -32.42
C VAL A 53 19.43 -33.58 -32.26
N GLN A 54 20.20 -33.14 -33.24
CA GLN A 54 21.65 -33.33 -33.32
C GLN A 54 22.37 -32.35 -32.37
N ASP A 55 22.16 -32.53 -31.06
CA ASP A 55 22.76 -31.76 -29.97
C ASP A 55 23.36 -32.73 -28.93
N ASP A 56 24.66 -32.58 -28.71
CA ASP A 56 25.49 -33.33 -27.77
C ASP A 56 25.02 -33.19 -26.31
N GLY A 57 24.49 -32.02 -25.93
CA GLY A 57 23.88 -31.79 -24.62
C GLY A 57 22.64 -32.67 -24.42
N LEU A 58 21.72 -32.65 -25.37
CA LEU A 58 20.50 -33.46 -25.32
C LEU A 58 20.81 -34.97 -25.39
N GLU A 59 21.76 -35.38 -26.22
CA GLU A 59 22.21 -36.77 -26.26
C GLU A 59 22.80 -37.23 -24.93
N SER A 60 23.59 -36.39 -24.28
CA SER A 60 24.18 -36.67 -22.98
C SER A 60 23.11 -36.83 -21.90
N VAL A 61 22.07 -35.99 -21.93
CA VAL A 61 20.89 -36.15 -21.05
C VAL A 61 20.18 -37.48 -21.33
N LYS A 62 19.92 -37.82 -22.60
CA LYS A 62 19.29 -39.10 -22.98
C LYS A 62 20.14 -40.30 -22.52
N LYS A 63 21.48 -40.22 -22.60
CA LYS A 63 22.40 -41.26 -22.09
C LYS A 63 22.36 -41.37 -20.58
N PHE A 64 22.43 -40.24 -19.86
CA PHE A 64 22.32 -40.20 -18.40
C PHE A 64 20.99 -40.79 -17.89
N LEU A 65 19.87 -40.46 -18.55
CA LEU A 65 18.55 -40.93 -18.14
C LEU A 65 18.38 -42.46 -18.25
N ARG A 66 19.20 -43.14 -19.07
CA ARG A 66 19.22 -44.61 -19.19
C ARG A 66 19.94 -45.32 -18.05
N ILE A 67 20.71 -44.60 -17.24
CA ILE A 67 21.37 -45.17 -16.05
C ILE A 67 20.29 -45.64 -15.07
N GLN A 68 20.36 -46.91 -14.67
CA GLN A 68 19.36 -47.52 -13.79
C GLN A 68 19.53 -47.04 -12.35
N ASP A 69 20.76 -47.09 -11.82
CA ASP A 69 21.07 -46.67 -10.45
C ASP A 69 21.65 -45.26 -10.42
N LYS A 70 20.77 -44.26 -10.56
CA LYS A 70 21.17 -42.85 -10.54
C LYS A 70 21.59 -42.40 -9.14
N VAL A 71 21.07 -43.02 -8.07
CA VAL A 71 21.45 -42.73 -6.69
C VAL A 71 22.94 -42.97 -6.51
N LYS A 72 23.44 -44.14 -6.91
CA LYS A 72 24.87 -44.48 -6.80
C LYS A 72 25.78 -43.53 -7.57
N VAL A 73 25.33 -43.02 -8.72
CA VAL A 73 26.10 -42.08 -9.54
C VAL A 73 26.08 -40.66 -8.96
N LEU A 74 24.98 -40.25 -8.33
CA LEU A 74 24.81 -38.88 -7.84
C LEU A 74 25.24 -38.69 -6.39
N SER A 75 25.19 -39.74 -5.56
CA SER A 75 25.49 -39.67 -4.12
C SER A 75 26.95 -39.35 -3.80
N VAL A 76 27.84 -39.40 -4.79
CA VAL A 76 29.27 -39.07 -4.63
C VAL A 76 29.53 -37.56 -4.69
N TYR A 77 28.55 -36.76 -5.12
CA TYR A 77 28.69 -35.31 -5.23
C TYR A 77 28.12 -34.62 -3.99
N GLU A 78 28.82 -33.59 -3.49
CA GLU A 78 28.42 -32.81 -2.31
C GLU A 78 27.00 -32.21 -2.44
N ALA A 79 26.62 -31.82 -3.67
CA ALA A 79 25.29 -31.29 -3.97
C ALA A 79 24.13 -32.29 -3.71
N TRP A 80 24.43 -33.58 -3.57
CA TRP A 80 23.43 -34.61 -3.28
C TRP A 80 22.70 -34.38 -1.96
N GLU A 81 23.41 -33.99 -0.90
CA GLU A 81 22.80 -33.72 0.40
C GLU A 81 21.85 -32.52 0.33
N ASN A 82 22.26 -31.47 -0.39
CA ASN A 82 21.43 -30.28 -0.58
C ASN A 82 20.17 -30.61 -1.40
N LEU A 83 20.30 -31.43 -2.45
CA LEU A 83 19.16 -31.91 -3.23
C LEU A 83 18.16 -32.69 -2.36
N CYS A 84 18.66 -33.59 -1.50
CA CYS A 84 17.81 -34.36 -0.57
C CYS A 84 17.09 -33.46 0.45
N LYS A 85 17.73 -32.37 0.90
CA LYS A 85 17.15 -31.41 1.86
C LYS A 85 16.12 -30.46 1.24
N GLU A 86 16.43 -29.88 0.09
CA GLU A 86 15.59 -28.84 -0.54
C GLU A 86 14.49 -29.42 -1.43
N TRP A 87 14.71 -30.60 -2.01
CA TRP A 87 13.79 -31.30 -2.91
C TRP A 87 13.30 -30.40 -4.08
N GLY A 88 14.22 -29.59 -4.60
CA GLY A 88 13.98 -28.59 -5.65
C GLY A 88 13.88 -29.15 -7.06
N ASN A 89 13.65 -28.27 -8.04
CA ASN A 89 13.65 -28.66 -9.45
C ASN A 89 15.09 -28.88 -9.96
N ILE A 90 15.27 -29.92 -10.76
CA ILE A 90 16.51 -30.32 -11.42
C ILE A 90 16.43 -29.94 -12.89
N SER A 91 17.54 -29.44 -13.43
CA SER A 91 17.77 -29.32 -14.89
C SER A 91 19.19 -29.79 -15.22
N PHE A 92 19.59 -29.73 -16.49
CA PHE A 92 20.82 -30.35 -16.98
C PHE A 92 21.71 -29.33 -17.68
N SER A 93 23.02 -29.38 -17.41
CA SER A 93 24.09 -28.69 -18.16
C SER A 93 25.25 -29.67 -18.38
N LEU A 94 26.11 -29.38 -19.35
CA LEU A 94 27.36 -30.11 -19.54
C LEU A 94 28.44 -29.56 -18.60
N VAL A 95 29.37 -30.42 -18.18
CA VAL A 95 30.50 -30.01 -17.33
C VAL A 95 31.35 -28.98 -18.07
N GLY A 96 31.62 -27.84 -17.43
CA GLY A 96 32.37 -26.73 -18.02
C GLY A 96 31.51 -25.73 -18.80
N GLU A 97 30.21 -25.95 -18.90
CA GLU A 97 29.27 -25.00 -19.51
C GLU A 97 28.33 -24.37 -18.48
N GLU A 98 28.15 -23.05 -18.56
CA GLU A 98 27.15 -22.33 -17.75
C GLU A 98 25.73 -22.40 -18.36
N THR A 99 25.61 -22.90 -19.58
CA THR A 99 24.34 -22.95 -20.31
C THR A 99 23.60 -24.26 -20.04
N LEU A 100 22.31 -24.16 -19.70
CA LEU A 100 21.45 -25.35 -19.57
C LEU A 100 21.20 -25.97 -20.95
N VAL A 101 21.08 -27.30 -21.00
CA VAL A 101 20.76 -28.06 -22.22
C VAL A 101 19.46 -27.55 -22.88
N LEU A 102 18.46 -27.18 -22.08
CA LEU A 102 17.20 -26.60 -22.58
C LEU A 102 17.37 -25.23 -23.23
N ASP A 103 18.46 -24.52 -22.92
CA ASP A 103 18.75 -23.18 -23.44
C ASP A 103 19.65 -23.22 -24.69
N ARG A 104 20.15 -24.39 -25.10
CA ARG A 104 20.96 -24.58 -26.31
C ARG A 104 20.15 -24.31 -27.59
N PRO A 105 20.74 -23.72 -28.65
CA PRO A 105 20.00 -23.26 -29.84
C PRO A 105 19.15 -24.34 -30.52
N LEU A 106 19.75 -25.50 -30.80
CA LEU A 106 19.08 -26.60 -31.50
C LEU A 106 17.94 -27.21 -30.67
N VAL A 107 18.14 -27.32 -29.35
CA VAL A 107 17.12 -27.79 -28.42
C VAL A 107 15.95 -26.81 -28.34
N LYS A 108 16.23 -25.50 -28.25
CA LYS A 108 15.20 -24.45 -28.29
C LYS A 108 14.37 -24.49 -29.57
N GLU A 109 15.02 -24.67 -30.71
CA GLU A 109 14.32 -24.79 -32.00
C GLU A 109 13.42 -26.03 -32.05
N ALA A 110 13.90 -27.18 -31.56
CA ALA A 110 13.11 -28.40 -31.49
C ALA A 110 11.89 -28.24 -30.58
N ILE A 111 12.06 -27.63 -29.41
CA ILE A 111 10.96 -27.31 -28.48
C ILE A 111 9.92 -26.41 -29.15
N LYS A 112 10.36 -25.37 -29.88
CA LYS A 112 9.47 -24.48 -30.63
C LYS A 112 8.71 -25.24 -31.72
N LYS A 113 9.38 -26.09 -32.50
CA LYS A 113 8.77 -26.90 -33.58
C LYS A 113 7.73 -27.87 -33.02
N GLN A 114 8.04 -28.60 -31.95
CA GLN A 114 7.10 -29.53 -31.30
C GLN A 114 5.87 -28.77 -30.76
N THR A 115 6.08 -27.61 -30.16
CA THR A 115 4.99 -26.75 -29.67
C THR A 115 4.12 -26.24 -30.83
N GLN A 116 4.70 -25.99 -32.01
CA GLN A 116 3.95 -25.59 -33.20
C GLN A 116 3.14 -26.77 -33.80
N GLN A 117 3.67 -27.99 -33.78
CA GLN A 117 2.99 -29.18 -34.33
C GLN A 117 1.88 -29.73 -33.42
N GLU A 118 2.03 -29.67 -32.09
CA GLU A 118 0.95 -30.03 -31.14
C GLU A 118 -0.23 -29.04 -31.18
N ASN A 119 -0.06 -27.87 -31.81
CA ASN A 119 -1.06 -26.82 -31.95
C ASN A 119 -1.48 -26.61 -33.41
N ILE A 120 -2.24 -27.56 -33.96
CA ILE A 120 -3.33 -27.21 -34.90
C ILE A 120 -4.44 -26.52 -34.08
N GLN A 121 -4.09 -25.47 -33.34
CA GLN A 121 -5.03 -24.64 -32.60
C GLN A 121 -5.58 -23.61 -33.58
N GLU A 122 -6.89 -23.39 -33.52
CA GLU A 122 -7.52 -22.21 -34.11
C GLU A 122 -6.75 -20.98 -33.63
N THR A 123 -6.09 -20.29 -34.57
CA THR A 123 -5.50 -18.99 -34.30
C THR A 123 -6.61 -17.97 -34.18
N SER A 124 -6.47 -17.04 -33.25
CA SER A 124 -7.36 -15.90 -33.13
C SER A 124 -6.53 -14.65 -32.89
N ILE A 125 -7.19 -13.51 -32.98
CA ILE A 125 -6.59 -12.23 -32.61
C ILE A 125 -6.41 -12.23 -31.08
N CYS A 126 -5.18 -12.04 -30.62
CA CYS A 126 -4.85 -11.83 -29.21
C CYS A 126 -5.40 -10.48 -28.76
N LEU A 127 -6.21 -10.45 -27.69
CA LEU A 127 -6.77 -9.21 -27.14
C LEU A 127 -5.73 -8.26 -26.51
N ILE A 128 -4.51 -8.73 -26.25
CA ILE A 128 -3.43 -7.91 -25.67
C ILE A 128 -2.57 -7.32 -26.78
N SER A 129 -2.03 -8.16 -27.68
CA SER A 129 -1.09 -7.66 -28.69
C SER A 129 -1.75 -7.23 -29.99
N GLY A 130 -2.96 -7.72 -30.29
CA GLY A 130 -3.65 -7.52 -31.57
C GLY A 130 -3.19 -8.47 -32.68
N ASP A 131 -2.17 -9.29 -32.44
CA ASP A 131 -1.64 -10.22 -33.44
C ASP A 131 -2.47 -11.51 -33.52
N ARG A 132 -2.52 -12.11 -34.71
CA ARG A 132 -3.10 -13.43 -34.92
C ARG A 132 -2.10 -14.52 -34.50
N GLN A 133 -2.44 -15.26 -33.45
CA GLN A 133 -1.56 -16.27 -32.86
C GLN A 133 -2.37 -17.39 -32.17
N PRO A 134 -1.75 -18.52 -31.78
CA PRO A 134 -2.41 -19.53 -30.97
C PRO A 134 -2.88 -18.95 -29.62
N ILE A 135 -4.12 -19.27 -29.24
CA ILE A 135 -4.73 -18.77 -28.01
C ILE A 135 -4.43 -19.70 -26.84
N GLU A 136 -4.06 -19.11 -25.70
CA GLU A 136 -3.89 -19.84 -24.47
C GLU A 136 -5.25 -20.32 -23.95
N ARG A 137 -5.42 -21.64 -23.88
CA ARG A 137 -6.71 -22.23 -23.46
C ARG A 137 -6.92 -22.03 -21.98
N LEU A 138 -5.87 -22.20 -21.18
CA LEU A 138 -5.90 -22.12 -19.72
C LEU A 138 -4.70 -21.33 -19.21
N HIS A 139 -4.95 -20.17 -18.64
CA HIS A 139 -3.88 -19.31 -18.15
C HIS A 139 -3.20 -19.91 -16.90
N ASN A 140 -1.95 -19.53 -16.69
CA ASN A 140 -1.22 -19.85 -15.46
C ASN A 140 -1.88 -19.17 -14.26
N GLN A 141 -1.84 -19.87 -13.12
CA GLN A 141 -2.34 -19.30 -11.86
C GLN A 141 -1.35 -18.26 -11.36
N ILE A 142 -1.90 -17.17 -10.84
CA ILE A 142 -1.19 -16.14 -10.12
C ILE A 142 -1.28 -16.50 -8.64
N LYS A 143 -0.12 -16.68 -8.01
CA LYS A 143 0.04 -17.07 -6.62
C LYS A 143 0.15 -15.83 -5.73
N ASN A 144 0.10 -16.04 -4.41
CA ASN A 144 0.39 -15.03 -3.39
C ASN A 144 -0.52 -13.78 -3.37
N VAL A 145 -1.67 -13.83 -4.05
CA VAL A 145 -2.76 -12.88 -3.80
C VAL A 145 -3.40 -13.25 -2.47
N LYS A 146 -3.35 -12.34 -1.49
CA LYS A 146 -3.84 -12.61 -0.13
C LYS A 146 -5.32 -12.96 -0.15
N GLY A 147 -5.70 -14.05 0.50
CA GLY A 147 -7.08 -14.55 0.54
C GLY A 147 -7.52 -15.34 -0.70
N ALA A 148 -6.66 -15.50 -1.73
CA ALA A 148 -6.91 -16.42 -2.82
C ALA A 148 -6.56 -17.86 -2.43
N GLN A 149 -6.89 -18.84 -3.29
CA GLN A 149 -6.51 -20.24 -3.08
C GLN A 149 -4.98 -20.40 -2.99
N LYS A 150 -4.50 -21.31 -2.14
CA LYS A 150 -3.06 -21.60 -1.98
C LYS A 150 -2.38 -22.03 -3.30
N SER A 151 -3.13 -22.68 -4.19
CA SER A 151 -2.67 -23.05 -5.53
C SER A 151 -2.61 -21.87 -6.51
N GLY A 152 -3.11 -20.70 -6.13
CA GLY A 152 -3.23 -19.50 -6.95
C GLY A 152 -4.59 -19.40 -7.66
N ALA A 153 -4.85 -18.23 -8.23
CA ALA A 153 -6.09 -17.89 -8.92
C ALA A 153 -5.82 -17.25 -10.29
N ASN A 154 -6.84 -17.11 -11.12
CA ASN A 154 -6.68 -16.55 -12.47
C ASN A 154 -7.39 -15.20 -12.61
N ILE A 155 -6.78 -14.27 -13.36
CA ILE A 155 -7.46 -13.04 -13.83
C ILE A 155 -8.47 -13.41 -14.91
N VAL A 156 -8.08 -14.26 -15.87
CA VAL A 156 -8.94 -14.72 -16.96
C VAL A 156 -9.18 -16.22 -16.80
N SER A 157 -10.43 -16.61 -16.50
CA SER A 157 -10.82 -18.02 -16.42
C SER A 157 -12.30 -18.26 -16.70
N PHE A 158 -12.56 -19.27 -17.53
CA PHE A 158 -13.92 -19.72 -17.90
C PHE A 158 -14.01 -21.23 -17.68
N ASN A 159 -14.30 -21.64 -16.45
CA ASN A 159 -14.30 -23.04 -16.00
C ASN A 159 -15.67 -23.72 -16.08
N LEU A 160 -16.77 -22.97 -16.15
CA LEU A 160 -18.14 -23.49 -16.22
C LEU A 160 -18.90 -22.91 -17.43
N ALA A 161 -19.86 -23.69 -17.94
CA ALA A 161 -20.67 -23.31 -19.11
C ALA A 161 -21.39 -21.95 -18.95
N PRO A 162 -21.95 -21.57 -17.77
CA PRO A 162 -22.57 -20.26 -17.59
C PRO A 162 -21.63 -19.07 -17.74
N PHE A 163 -20.31 -19.27 -17.64
CA PHE A 163 -19.33 -18.21 -17.84
C PHE A 163 -18.97 -18.03 -19.32
N CYS A 164 -19.34 -18.98 -20.17
CA CYS A 164 -19.02 -18.98 -21.58
C CYS A 164 -20.10 -18.24 -22.39
N SER A 165 -19.73 -17.61 -23.50
CA SER A 165 -20.61 -16.86 -24.41
C SER A 165 -20.28 -17.18 -25.87
N TYR A 166 -21.24 -16.93 -26.77
CA TYR A 166 -21.05 -17.10 -28.23
C TYR A 166 -20.55 -18.49 -28.65
N ARG A 167 -20.95 -19.56 -27.94
CA ARG A 167 -20.47 -20.94 -28.12
C ARG A 167 -18.96 -21.14 -27.94
N LYS A 168 -18.23 -20.11 -27.50
CA LYS A 168 -16.80 -20.18 -27.20
C LYS A 168 -16.61 -20.84 -25.84
N LYS A 169 -15.53 -21.60 -25.66
CA LYS A 169 -15.21 -22.32 -24.41
C LYS A 169 -13.83 -21.90 -23.91
N GLN A 170 -13.67 -21.83 -22.58
CA GLN A 170 -12.38 -21.57 -21.93
C GLN A 170 -11.71 -20.30 -22.51
N GLY A 171 -10.39 -20.31 -22.77
CA GLY A 171 -9.63 -19.18 -23.30
C GLY A 171 -10.18 -18.58 -24.61
N ALA A 172 -10.99 -19.32 -25.39
CA ALA A 172 -11.64 -18.74 -26.57
C ALA A 172 -12.64 -17.61 -26.23
N ASN A 173 -13.18 -17.57 -24.99
CA ASN A 173 -14.07 -16.49 -24.54
C ASN A 173 -13.36 -15.15 -24.39
N ALA A 174 -12.05 -15.15 -24.10
CA ALA A 174 -11.21 -13.97 -24.02
C ALA A 174 -9.85 -14.31 -24.65
N PRO A 175 -9.77 -14.32 -25.99
CA PRO A 175 -8.62 -14.88 -26.68
C PRO A 175 -7.36 -14.07 -26.38
N ILE A 176 -6.45 -14.66 -25.60
CA ILE A 176 -5.13 -14.10 -25.29
C ILE A 176 -4.07 -15.08 -25.81
N GLY A 177 -3.09 -14.55 -26.54
CA GLY A 177 -2.00 -15.33 -27.10
C GLY A 177 -1.16 -16.01 -26.03
N LYS A 178 -0.55 -17.16 -26.37
CA LYS A 178 0.29 -17.92 -25.42
C LYS A 178 1.42 -17.10 -24.84
N ASP A 179 2.10 -16.33 -25.67
CA ASP A 179 3.24 -15.50 -25.25
C ASP A 179 2.78 -14.39 -24.29
N SER A 180 1.68 -13.71 -24.62
CA SER A 180 1.11 -12.69 -23.75
C SER A 180 0.63 -13.28 -22.42
N ALA A 181 -0.05 -14.43 -22.45
CA ALA A 181 -0.52 -15.12 -21.26
C ALA A 181 0.63 -15.57 -20.35
N PHE A 182 1.70 -16.09 -20.95
CA PHE A 182 2.91 -16.46 -20.24
C PHE A 182 3.61 -15.23 -19.63
N ALA A 183 3.79 -14.16 -20.40
CA ALA A 183 4.48 -12.95 -19.97
C ALA A 183 3.81 -12.30 -18.76
N TYR A 184 2.50 -12.02 -18.84
CA TYR A 184 1.82 -11.31 -17.74
C TYR A 184 1.72 -12.17 -16.47
N THR A 185 1.49 -13.48 -16.61
CA THR A 185 1.42 -14.36 -15.43
C THR A 185 2.77 -14.56 -14.76
N THR A 186 3.85 -14.58 -15.54
CA THR A 186 5.23 -14.64 -15.01
C THR A 186 5.57 -13.34 -14.28
N ALA A 187 5.31 -12.19 -14.89
CA ALA A 187 5.56 -10.89 -14.27
C ALA A 187 4.78 -10.72 -12.95
N LEU A 188 3.50 -11.08 -12.93
CA LEU A 188 2.70 -11.00 -11.70
C LEU A 188 3.20 -11.95 -10.61
N ASN A 189 3.56 -13.19 -10.94
CA ASN A 189 4.09 -14.13 -9.96
C ASN A 189 5.46 -13.67 -9.40
N TYR A 190 6.27 -13.00 -10.22
CA TYR A 190 7.51 -12.38 -9.76
C TYR A 190 7.23 -11.23 -8.77
N LEU A 191 6.37 -10.27 -9.15
CA LEU A 191 6.06 -9.10 -8.30
C LEU A 191 5.28 -9.46 -7.04
N LEU A 192 4.46 -10.53 -7.06
CA LEU A 192 3.69 -11.00 -5.91
C LEU A 192 4.46 -11.96 -5.01
N ASN A 193 5.73 -12.26 -5.31
CA ASN A 193 6.56 -13.09 -4.45
C ASN A 193 6.61 -12.48 -3.02
N ASP A 194 6.70 -13.33 -1.99
CA ASP A 194 6.74 -12.88 -0.60
C ASP A 194 8.00 -12.06 -0.28
N ASN A 195 9.08 -12.27 -1.03
CA ASN A 195 10.32 -11.50 -0.91
C ASN A 195 10.35 -10.25 -1.80
N SER A 196 9.27 -9.94 -2.51
CA SER A 196 9.20 -8.78 -3.40
C SER A 196 9.09 -7.47 -2.60
N THR A 197 10.00 -6.53 -2.86
CA THR A 197 9.94 -5.16 -2.32
C THR A 197 8.94 -4.28 -3.08
N GLN A 198 8.39 -4.75 -4.20
CA GLN A 198 7.44 -4.06 -5.07
C GLN A 198 5.98 -4.43 -4.78
N ARG A 199 5.69 -4.79 -3.53
CA ARG A 199 4.41 -5.32 -3.08
C ARG A 199 4.02 -4.73 -1.73
N LEU A 200 2.72 -4.46 -1.58
CA LEU A 200 2.11 -3.96 -0.37
C LEU A 200 0.75 -4.59 -0.15
N GLN A 201 0.39 -4.83 1.11
CA GLN A 201 -0.96 -5.27 1.45
C GLN A 201 -1.77 -4.09 1.98
N VAL A 202 -2.86 -3.74 1.27
CA VAL A 202 -3.74 -2.64 1.64
C VAL A 202 -5.15 -3.19 1.83
N GLY A 203 -5.58 -3.35 3.07
CA GLY A 203 -6.83 -4.04 3.40
C GLY A 203 -6.84 -5.47 2.85
N ASP A 204 -7.83 -5.80 2.03
CA ASP A 204 -7.98 -7.09 1.34
C ASP A 204 -7.31 -7.13 -0.05
N ALA A 205 -6.73 -6.03 -0.52
CA ALA A 205 -6.07 -5.95 -1.82
C ALA A 205 -4.54 -6.14 -1.70
N SER A 206 -4.02 -7.12 -2.43
CA SER A 206 -2.58 -7.24 -2.70
C SER A 206 -2.22 -6.24 -3.80
N THR A 207 -1.46 -5.21 -3.45
CA THR A 207 -1.08 -4.12 -4.33
C THR A 207 0.36 -4.33 -4.79
N ILE A 208 0.59 -4.34 -6.09
CA ILE A 208 1.94 -4.34 -6.67
C ILE A 208 2.16 -3.06 -7.46
N PHE A 209 3.41 -2.71 -7.65
CA PHE A 209 3.77 -1.52 -8.41
C PHE A 209 5.14 -1.68 -9.06
N TRP A 210 5.35 -0.97 -10.16
CA TRP A 210 6.64 -0.96 -10.86
C TRP A 210 6.77 0.31 -11.67
N ALA A 211 8.01 0.73 -11.91
CA ALA A 211 8.33 1.78 -12.85
C ALA A 211 8.68 1.19 -14.23
N GLU A 212 8.48 1.96 -15.30
CA GLU A 212 8.90 1.59 -16.66
C GLU A 212 10.43 1.44 -16.76
N ARG A 213 11.16 2.16 -15.90
CA ARG A 213 12.61 2.11 -15.74
C ARG A 213 12.93 2.04 -14.26
N LYS A 214 14.05 1.42 -13.89
CA LYS A 214 14.48 1.30 -12.49
C LYS A 214 14.41 2.67 -11.80
N SER A 215 13.73 2.72 -10.65
CA SER A 215 13.53 3.95 -9.89
C SER A 215 13.51 3.65 -8.40
N ASP A 216 14.23 4.46 -7.61
CA ASP A 216 14.23 4.33 -6.15
C ASP A 216 12.85 4.57 -5.52
N PHE A 217 11.93 5.15 -6.29
CA PHE A 217 10.55 5.34 -5.89
C PHE A 217 9.82 4.02 -5.62
N GLU A 218 10.23 2.91 -6.25
CA GLU A 218 9.70 1.58 -5.97
C GLU A 218 9.95 1.18 -4.51
N THR A 219 11.16 1.39 -4.00
CA THR A 219 11.51 1.13 -2.60
C THR A 219 10.77 2.10 -1.66
N ALA A 220 10.71 3.38 -2.03
CA ALA A 220 10.05 4.41 -1.23
C ALA A 220 8.56 4.10 -1.00
N MET A 221 7.85 3.55 -1.99
CA MET A 221 6.43 3.16 -1.87
C MET A 221 6.19 2.19 -0.72
N THR A 222 7.06 1.18 -0.58
CA THR A 222 6.99 0.21 0.52
C THR A 222 7.24 0.85 1.87
N ASP A 223 8.22 1.76 1.96
CA ASP A 223 8.53 2.41 3.23
C ASP A 223 7.47 3.44 3.65
N ILE A 224 6.82 4.09 2.69
CA ILE A 224 5.77 5.10 2.95
C ILE A 224 4.47 4.44 3.43
N PHE A 225 3.99 3.43 2.70
CA PHE A 225 2.66 2.83 2.94
C PHE A 225 2.71 1.50 3.70
N GLY A 226 3.86 0.83 3.71
CA GLY A 226 4.07 -0.44 4.39
C GLY A 226 3.99 -0.31 5.91
N ASN A 227 3.86 -1.47 6.55
CA ASN A 227 4.06 -1.54 7.99
C ASN A 227 5.56 -1.50 8.25
N PRO A 228 6.06 -0.51 9.03
CA PRO A 228 7.48 -0.48 9.39
C PRO A 228 7.80 -1.74 10.21
N PRO A 229 8.99 -2.35 10.02
CA PRO A 229 9.48 -3.39 10.91
C PRO A 229 9.52 -2.89 12.36
N GLU A 230 9.31 -3.78 13.33
CA GLU A 230 9.34 -3.40 14.76
C GLU A 230 10.66 -2.73 15.15
N ASP A 231 11.77 -3.17 14.55
CA ASP A 231 13.12 -2.66 14.82
C ASP A 231 13.38 -1.26 14.22
N HIS A 232 12.56 -0.80 13.27
CA HIS A 232 12.73 0.48 12.58
C HIS A 232 11.43 1.30 12.51
N PRO A 233 10.92 1.77 13.67
CA PRO A 233 9.61 2.40 13.77
C PRO A 233 9.52 3.78 13.07
N ASP A 234 10.67 4.39 12.72
CA ASP A 234 10.77 5.69 12.06
C ASP A 234 10.97 5.61 10.55
N ARG A 235 11.00 4.40 9.98
CA ARG A 235 11.22 4.19 8.54
C ARG A 235 10.23 4.97 7.66
N CYS A 236 8.95 4.94 8.01
CA CYS A 236 7.90 5.71 7.32
C CYS A 236 8.17 7.22 7.39
N VAL A 237 8.53 7.75 8.57
CA VAL A 237 8.82 9.19 8.76
C VAL A 237 10.00 9.61 7.88
N ASN A 238 11.06 8.81 7.85
CA ASN A 238 12.26 9.10 7.08
C ASN A 238 12.00 9.02 5.57
N ALA A 239 11.21 8.04 5.12
CA ALA A 239 10.83 7.91 3.71
C ALA A 239 9.97 9.10 3.25
N VAL A 240 9.01 9.53 4.08
CA VAL A 240 8.20 10.72 3.79
C VAL A 240 9.08 11.98 3.75
N LYS A 241 9.96 12.19 4.74
CA LYS A 241 10.90 13.32 4.74
C LYS A 241 11.78 13.34 3.49
N SER A 242 12.27 12.18 3.06
CA SER A 242 13.09 12.04 1.85
C SER A 242 12.29 12.35 0.58
N LEU A 243 11.02 11.92 0.53
CA LEU A 243 10.11 12.26 -0.56
C LEU A 243 9.85 13.77 -0.66
N PHE A 244 9.54 14.42 0.47
CA PHE A 244 9.35 15.87 0.51
C PHE A 244 10.58 16.62 0.02
N LYS A 245 11.76 16.29 0.55
CA LYS A 245 13.04 16.88 0.10
C LYS A 245 13.24 16.71 -1.40
N SER A 246 12.99 15.52 -1.93
CA SER A 246 13.20 15.21 -3.35
C SER A 246 12.25 15.97 -4.28
N VAL A 247 11.01 16.20 -3.84
CA VAL A 247 10.02 17.00 -4.58
C VAL A 247 10.35 18.49 -4.50
N GLU A 248 10.76 18.99 -3.33
CA GLU A 248 11.08 20.42 -3.13
C GLU A 248 12.39 20.86 -3.77
N SER A 249 13.42 20.00 -3.74
CA SER A 249 14.72 20.27 -4.38
C SER A 249 14.67 20.15 -5.90
N GLY A 250 13.58 19.60 -6.46
CA GLY A 250 13.51 19.20 -7.85
C GLY A 250 14.48 18.07 -8.19
N CYS A 251 15.01 17.30 -7.23
CA CYS A 251 15.90 16.17 -7.52
C CYS A 251 15.19 15.04 -8.29
N LEU A 252 13.86 15.02 -8.30
CA LEU A 252 13.06 14.18 -9.19
C LEU A 252 13.09 14.65 -10.67
N ALA A 253 13.67 15.81 -10.97
CA ALA A 253 13.46 16.46 -12.25
C ALA A 253 14.18 15.77 -13.42
N ILE A 254 13.49 15.77 -14.56
CA ILE A 254 13.87 15.34 -15.90
C ILE A 254 13.55 13.88 -16.25
N GLU A 255 14.20 12.86 -15.67
CA GLU A 255 13.91 11.46 -16.08
C GLU A 255 12.64 10.89 -15.42
N SER A 256 12.37 11.27 -14.16
CA SER A 256 11.21 10.76 -13.41
C SER A 256 9.88 11.41 -13.84
N GLU A 257 9.94 12.59 -14.48
CA GLU A 257 8.75 13.27 -15.04
C GLU A 257 8.14 12.52 -16.23
N LYS A 258 8.96 11.75 -16.96
CA LYS A 258 8.48 10.94 -18.10
C LYS A 258 8.38 9.46 -17.79
N THR A 259 9.11 8.98 -16.78
CA THR A 259 9.10 7.57 -16.39
C THR A 259 7.73 7.19 -15.84
N ARG A 260 7.03 6.30 -16.54
CA ARG A 260 5.72 5.81 -16.08
C ARG A 260 5.87 4.95 -14.85
N PHE A 261 4.92 5.09 -13.94
CA PHE A 261 4.76 4.30 -12.74
C PHE A 261 3.38 3.63 -12.77
N TYR A 262 3.38 2.33 -12.53
CA TYR A 262 2.21 1.47 -12.63
C TYR A 262 1.87 0.92 -11.26
N VAL A 263 0.59 0.97 -10.89
CA VAL A 263 0.09 0.38 -9.64
C VAL A 263 -1.12 -0.50 -9.95
N LEU A 264 -1.09 -1.75 -9.49
CA LEU A 264 -2.14 -2.73 -9.68
C LEU A 264 -2.61 -3.28 -8.32
N GLY A 265 -3.88 -3.08 -8.01
CA GLY A 265 -4.55 -3.66 -6.84
C GLY A 265 -5.31 -4.94 -7.21
N LEU A 266 -4.96 -6.06 -6.59
CA LEU A 266 -5.58 -7.37 -6.81
C LEU A 266 -6.30 -7.85 -5.56
N SER A 267 -7.58 -8.21 -5.69
CA SER A 267 -8.34 -8.82 -4.60
C SER A 267 -8.81 -10.23 -4.95
N PRO A 268 -8.95 -11.10 -3.94
CA PRO A 268 -9.45 -12.45 -4.14
C PRO A 268 -10.95 -12.43 -4.47
N ASN A 269 -11.37 -13.29 -5.39
CA ASN A 269 -12.77 -13.64 -5.64
C ASN A 269 -12.89 -15.16 -5.87
N ALA A 270 -12.86 -15.93 -4.79
CA ALA A 270 -12.84 -17.39 -4.81
C ALA A 270 -11.71 -17.95 -5.72
N SER A 271 -12.04 -18.41 -6.93
CA SER A 271 -11.09 -18.96 -7.91
C SER A 271 -10.56 -17.92 -8.92
N ARG A 272 -11.03 -16.67 -8.82
CA ARG A 272 -10.68 -15.55 -9.71
C ARG A 272 -10.00 -14.43 -8.94
N ILE A 273 -9.25 -13.62 -9.67
CA ILE A 273 -8.65 -12.39 -9.16
C ILE A 273 -9.43 -11.23 -9.74
N SER A 274 -9.91 -10.34 -8.87
CA SER A 274 -10.53 -9.08 -9.26
C SER A 274 -9.48 -7.97 -9.32
N ILE A 275 -9.50 -7.17 -10.38
CA ILE A 275 -8.70 -5.95 -10.47
C ILE A 275 -9.47 -4.86 -9.74
N ARG A 276 -8.97 -4.44 -8.57
CA ARG A 276 -9.58 -3.37 -7.76
C ARG A 276 -9.31 -2.00 -8.34
N PHE A 277 -8.08 -1.76 -8.74
CA PHE A 277 -7.64 -0.54 -9.38
C PHE A 277 -6.41 -0.82 -10.24
N TRP A 278 -6.30 -0.06 -11.33
CA TRP A 278 -5.16 -0.02 -12.23
C TRP A 278 -4.86 1.45 -12.47
N ILE A 279 -3.69 1.90 -11.99
CA ILE A 279 -3.30 3.30 -12.01
C ILE A 279 -2.00 3.41 -12.77
N VAL A 280 -1.98 4.33 -13.74
CA VAL A 280 -0.79 4.70 -14.50
C VAL A 280 -0.59 6.18 -14.32
N ASP A 281 0.59 6.56 -13.86
CA ASP A 281 1.03 7.96 -13.76
C ASP A 281 2.52 8.02 -14.09
N THR A 282 3.14 9.17 -13.88
CA THR A 282 4.59 9.34 -13.84
C THR A 282 5.09 9.18 -12.41
N VAL A 283 6.37 8.87 -12.23
CA VAL A 283 6.99 8.86 -10.89
C VAL A 283 6.79 10.21 -10.19
N ALA A 284 7.01 11.31 -10.91
CA ALA A 284 6.80 12.66 -10.38
C ALA A 284 5.33 12.94 -10.01
N GLY A 285 4.38 12.56 -10.87
CA GLY A 285 2.94 12.72 -10.60
C GLY A 285 2.48 11.93 -9.37
N MET A 286 2.95 10.68 -9.25
CA MET A 286 2.66 9.84 -8.09
C MET A 286 3.25 10.42 -6.81
N ALA A 287 4.53 10.82 -6.84
CA ALA A 287 5.21 11.47 -5.73
C ALA A 287 4.46 12.73 -5.25
N GLY A 288 4.05 13.61 -6.18
CA GLY A 288 3.29 14.82 -5.88
C GLY A 288 1.96 14.54 -5.17
N LYS A 289 1.22 13.51 -5.60
CA LYS A 289 -0.03 13.10 -4.95
C LYS A 289 0.18 12.54 -3.54
N ILE A 290 1.25 11.78 -3.33
CA ILE A 290 1.62 11.27 -2.00
C ILE A 290 2.03 12.43 -1.08
N VAL A 291 2.83 13.39 -1.56
CA VAL A 291 3.17 14.60 -0.80
C VAL A 291 1.90 15.37 -0.43
N GLN A 292 0.96 15.53 -1.37
CA GLN A 292 -0.32 16.18 -1.08
C GLN A 292 -1.12 15.45 -0.01
N HIS A 293 -1.13 14.11 0.00
CA HIS A 293 -1.76 13.33 1.06
C HIS A 293 -1.21 13.68 2.45
N PHE A 294 0.11 13.78 2.61
CA PHE A 294 0.71 14.12 3.90
C PHE A 294 0.46 15.59 4.28
N LYS A 295 0.52 16.54 3.33
CA LYS A 295 0.14 17.95 3.56
C LYS A 295 -1.31 18.08 4.05
N ASP A 296 -2.19 17.25 3.51
CA ASP A 296 -3.61 17.26 3.90
C ASP A 296 -3.82 16.83 5.36
N LEU A 297 -2.98 15.90 5.84
CA LEU A 297 -3.03 15.35 7.20
C LEU A 297 -2.38 16.26 8.25
N GLU A 298 -1.56 17.24 7.84
CA GLU A 298 -0.87 18.15 8.76
C GLU A 298 -1.87 18.87 9.68
N ILE A 299 -1.72 18.68 10.98
CA ILE A 299 -2.51 19.36 12.00
C ILE A 299 -1.67 19.43 13.27
N ILE A 300 -1.85 20.49 14.07
CA ILE A 300 -1.10 20.69 15.31
C ILE A 300 -1.24 19.49 16.25
N HIS A 301 -0.13 18.96 16.76
CA HIS A 301 -0.11 17.80 17.65
C HIS A 301 0.89 17.98 18.79
N GLY A 302 0.87 17.05 19.76
CA GLY A 302 1.78 17.10 20.90
C GLY A 302 3.21 16.70 20.51
N PRO A 303 4.21 17.04 21.35
CA PRO A 303 5.63 16.73 21.07
C PRO A 303 5.97 15.23 21.13
N LYS A 304 5.05 14.40 21.66
CA LYS A 304 5.20 12.93 21.70
C LYS A 304 4.64 12.26 20.44
N ASP A 305 3.81 12.96 19.69
CA ASP A 305 3.23 12.46 18.45
C ASP A 305 4.26 12.59 17.33
N LYS A 306 4.26 11.62 16.41
CA LYS A 306 5.10 11.68 15.21
C LYS A 306 4.50 12.67 14.20
N ASP A 307 5.36 13.42 13.52
CA ASP A 307 4.94 14.39 12.49
C ASP A 307 4.11 13.73 11.37
N THR A 308 4.40 12.48 11.04
CA THR A 308 3.72 11.73 9.97
C THR A 308 3.08 10.46 10.49
N LEU A 309 1.85 10.20 10.06
CA LEU A 309 1.11 8.98 10.37
C LEU A 309 1.07 8.07 9.15
N SER A 310 1.40 6.79 9.32
CA SER A 310 1.26 5.81 8.26
C SER A 310 -0.22 5.58 7.92
N LEU A 311 -0.50 5.18 6.68
CA LEU A 311 -1.86 4.84 6.24
C LEU A 311 -2.50 3.77 7.14
N PHE A 312 -1.74 2.79 7.59
CA PHE A 312 -2.21 1.78 8.54
C PHE A 312 -2.68 2.41 9.85
N ARG A 313 -1.88 3.29 10.48
CA ARG A 313 -2.26 3.96 11.74
C ARG A 313 -3.50 4.83 11.58
N LEU A 314 -3.61 5.53 10.45
CA LEU A 314 -4.80 6.31 10.12
C LEU A 314 -6.05 5.41 10.05
N LEU A 315 -5.99 4.33 9.27
CA LEU A 315 -7.12 3.42 9.09
C LEU A 315 -7.51 2.70 10.40
N VAL A 316 -6.53 2.24 11.18
CA VAL A 316 -6.76 1.63 12.49
C VAL A 316 -7.50 2.57 13.44
N SER A 317 -7.24 3.89 13.35
CA SER A 317 -7.93 4.88 14.19
C SER A 317 -9.45 4.96 13.94
N THR A 318 -9.93 4.42 12.82
CA THR A 318 -11.37 4.34 12.46
C THR A 318 -12.04 3.05 12.95
N ALA A 319 -11.24 2.03 13.27
CA ALA A 319 -11.70 0.69 13.60
C ALA A 319 -12.17 0.57 15.05
N VAL A 320 -13.12 -0.34 15.29
CA VAL A 320 -13.58 -0.69 16.63
C VAL A 320 -12.41 -1.24 17.45
N LEU A 321 -12.22 -0.72 18.67
CA LEU A 321 -11.13 -1.10 19.60
C LEU A 321 -9.71 -0.87 19.04
N GLY A 322 -9.55 -0.10 17.95
CA GLY A 322 -8.25 0.09 17.31
C GLY A 322 -7.64 -1.21 16.77
N LYS A 323 -8.48 -2.18 16.41
CA LYS A 323 -8.06 -3.49 15.89
C LYS A 323 -8.11 -3.50 14.36
N SER A 324 -7.03 -3.92 13.72
CA SER A 324 -6.89 -3.88 12.26
C SER A 324 -7.92 -4.73 11.51
N GLU A 325 -8.35 -5.84 12.12
CA GLU A 325 -9.40 -6.74 11.62
C GLU A 325 -10.79 -6.10 11.60
N ASN A 326 -10.98 -5.00 12.34
CA ASN A 326 -12.24 -4.26 12.42
C ASN A 326 -12.30 -3.04 11.48
N ILE A 327 -11.28 -2.84 10.63
CA ILE A 327 -11.33 -1.81 9.59
C ILE A 327 -12.45 -2.18 8.60
N ALA A 328 -13.29 -1.20 8.26
CA ALA A 328 -14.43 -1.44 7.37
C ALA A 328 -13.97 -2.03 6.01
N PRO A 329 -14.71 -3.00 5.45
CA PRO A 329 -14.38 -3.59 4.15
C PRO A 329 -14.24 -2.52 3.06
N ASN A 330 -13.29 -2.70 2.14
CA ASN A 330 -12.93 -1.78 1.06
C ASN A 330 -12.38 -0.39 1.48
N LEU A 331 -12.56 0.05 2.73
CA LEU A 331 -12.13 1.40 3.16
C LEU A 331 -10.64 1.65 2.94
N ALA A 332 -9.80 0.66 3.24
CA ALA A 332 -8.36 0.75 3.03
C ALA A 332 -8.00 0.91 1.54
N GLY A 333 -8.59 0.08 0.68
CA GLY A 333 -8.35 0.11 -0.76
C GLY A 333 -8.85 1.40 -1.40
N ASP A 334 -10.06 1.86 -1.05
CA ASP A 334 -10.64 3.10 -1.57
C ASP A 334 -9.87 4.34 -1.10
N THR A 335 -9.36 4.32 0.13
CA THR A 335 -8.49 5.39 0.66
C THR A 335 -7.17 5.45 -0.10
N MET A 336 -6.50 4.31 -0.27
CA MET A 336 -5.26 4.22 -1.05
C MET A 336 -5.46 4.66 -2.49
N ARG A 337 -6.52 4.19 -3.13
CA ARG A 337 -6.90 4.62 -4.48
C ARG A 337 -7.06 6.14 -4.57
N SER A 338 -7.75 6.75 -3.60
CA SER A 338 -7.93 8.21 -3.56
C SER A 338 -6.61 8.97 -3.42
N ILE A 339 -5.65 8.41 -2.67
CA ILE A 339 -4.29 8.94 -2.58
C ILE A 339 -3.60 8.89 -3.94
N LEU A 340 -3.52 7.70 -4.55
CA LEU A 340 -2.78 7.45 -5.79
C LEU A 340 -3.40 8.11 -7.04
N GLU A 341 -4.73 8.28 -7.08
CA GLU A 341 -5.41 8.94 -8.20
C GLU A 341 -5.56 10.45 -8.02
N GLY A 342 -5.30 10.99 -6.82
CA GLY A 342 -5.49 12.42 -6.56
C GLY A 342 -6.93 12.81 -6.20
N LEU A 343 -7.84 11.85 -6.00
CA LEU A 343 -9.28 12.07 -5.79
C LEU A 343 -9.63 12.52 -4.36
N PRO A 344 -10.84 13.09 -4.13
CA PRO A 344 -11.39 13.23 -2.80
C PRO A 344 -11.37 11.89 -2.05
N TYR A 345 -11.10 11.93 -0.74
CA TYR A 345 -11.20 10.72 0.06
C TYR A 345 -12.64 10.17 0.06
N PRO A 346 -12.82 8.85 0.24
CA PRO A 346 -14.14 8.25 0.29
C PRO A 346 -14.97 8.89 1.41
N ARG A 347 -16.23 9.24 1.13
CA ARG A 347 -17.14 9.78 2.16
C ARG A 347 -17.28 8.83 3.36
N THR A 348 -17.15 7.53 3.11
CA THR A 348 -17.11 6.47 4.14
C THR A 348 -15.95 6.61 5.11
N LEU A 349 -14.82 7.21 4.72
CA LEU A 349 -13.68 7.49 5.61
C LEU A 349 -14.05 8.56 6.63
N LEU A 350 -14.64 9.67 6.18
CA LEU A 350 -15.10 10.74 7.07
C LEU A 350 -16.19 10.22 8.02
N ASP A 351 -17.17 9.48 7.50
CA ASP A 351 -18.24 8.89 8.30
C ASP A 351 -17.69 7.91 9.36
N ALA A 352 -16.80 7.00 8.97
CA ALA A 352 -16.17 6.06 9.89
C ALA A 352 -15.41 6.78 11.01
N THR A 353 -14.64 7.82 10.67
CA THR A 353 -13.89 8.61 11.67
C THR A 353 -14.83 9.36 12.61
N VAL A 354 -15.82 10.08 12.11
CA VAL A 354 -16.78 10.83 12.94
C VAL A 354 -17.59 9.88 13.83
N ARG A 355 -18.08 8.76 13.28
CA ARG A 355 -18.80 7.75 14.04
C ARG A 355 -17.94 7.17 15.17
N ARG A 356 -16.65 6.94 14.92
CA ARG A 356 -15.71 6.43 15.92
C ARG A 356 -15.49 7.41 17.06
N ILE A 357 -15.28 8.70 16.75
CA ILE A 357 -15.20 9.77 17.76
C ILE A 357 -16.49 9.81 18.58
N ARG A 358 -17.67 9.74 17.95
CA ARG A 358 -18.94 9.78 18.68
C ARG A 358 -19.13 8.58 19.63
N ALA A 359 -18.64 7.41 19.24
CA ALA A 359 -18.73 6.19 20.05
C ALA A 359 -17.76 6.18 21.24
N GLU A 360 -16.57 6.78 21.08
CA GLU A 360 -15.51 6.74 22.11
C GLU A 360 -15.34 8.07 22.85
N HIS A 361 -16.02 9.13 22.41
CA HIS A 361 -15.93 10.49 22.93
C HIS A 361 -14.51 11.08 22.90
N GLU A 362 -13.64 10.54 22.04
CA GLU A 362 -12.22 10.91 21.96
C GLU A 362 -11.80 11.31 20.54
N ILE A 363 -11.19 12.49 20.44
CA ILE A 363 -10.61 13.05 19.21
C ILE A 363 -9.09 12.91 19.30
N THR A 364 -8.57 11.80 18.77
CA THR A 364 -7.12 11.57 18.70
C THR A 364 -6.50 12.38 17.55
N TYR A 365 -5.17 12.55 17.59
CA TYR A 365 -4.40 13.18 16.50
C TYR A 365 -4.73 12.58 15.13
N ALA A 366 -4.68 11.24 15.02
CA ALA A 366 -4.99 10.54 13.77
C ALA A 366 -6.40 10.83 13.23
N ARG A 367 -7.41 10.89 14.10
CA ARG A 367 -8.79 11.18 13.71
C ARG A 367 -8.95 12.64 13.28
N ALA A 368 -8.30 13.56 13.98
CA ALA A 368 -8.30 14.97 13.62
C ALA A 368 -7.61 15.19 12.25
N SER A 369 -6.44 14.58 12.02
CA SER A 369 -5.75 14.60 10.73
C SER A 369 -6.64 14.07 9.60
N LEU A 370 -7.29 12.92 9.80
CA LEU A 370 -8.18 12.33 8.79
C LEU A 370 -9.37 13.23 8.44
N ILE A 371 -10.03 13.82 9.45
CA ILE A 371 -11.17 14.70 9.23
C ILE A 371 -10.75 15.95 8.45
N LYS A 372 -9.66 16.60 8.86
CA LYS A 372 -9.11 17.76 8.14
C LYS A 372 -8.79 17.40 6.69
N ALA A 373 -8.08 16.29 6.48
CA ALA A 373 -7.71 15.83 5.15
C ALA A 373 -8.93 15.54 4.26
N CYS A 374 -9.96 14.85 4.79
CA CYS A 374 -11.21 14.58 4.09
C CYS A 374 -11.92 15.86 3.66
N ILE A 375 -12.06 16.82 4.58
CA ILE A 375 -12.80 18.06 4.33
C ILE A 375 -12.02 18.97 3.36
N ASN A 376 -10.75 19.26 3.62
CA ASN A 376 -9.96 20.15 2.77
C ASN A 376 -9.84 19.61 1.35
N ARG A 377 -9.59 18.30 1.20
CA ARG A 377 -9.46 17.69 -0.13
C ARG A 377 -10.77 17.70 -0.91
N SER A 378 -11.90 17.45 -0.23
CA SER A 378 -13.23 17.59 -0.83
C SER A 378 -13.54 19.03 -1.24
N THR A 379 -13.23 20.01 -0.37
CA THR A 379 -13.40 21.44 -0.68
C THR A 379 -12.57 21.85 -1.90
N ARG A 380 -11.28 21.50 -1.94
CA ARG A 380 -10.42 21.83 -3.10
C ARG A 380 -10.90 21.22 -4.40
N PHE A 381 -11.44 20.00 -4.35
CA PHE A 381 -11.94 19.32 -5.53
C PHE A 381 -13.24 19.94 -6.07
N ASN A 382 -14.16 20.30 -5.17
CA ASN A 382 -15.45 20.87 -5.56
C ASN A 382 -15.38 22.38 -5.86
N ASN A 383 -14.44 23.10 -5.23
CA ASN A 383 -14.27 24.54 -5.37
C ASN A 383 -12.80 24.89 -5.71
N PRO A 384 -12.36 24.74 -6.98
CA PRO A 384 -10.97 24.99 -7.36
C PRO A 384 -10.54 26.45 -7.15
N GLU A 385 -11.47 27.40 -7.28
CA GLU A 385 -11.21 28.85 -7.19
C GLU A 385 -11.34 29.44 -5.78
N ASN A 386 -12.08 28.78 -4.88
CA ASN A 386 -12.26 29.23 -3.50
C ASN A 386 -11.95 28.08 -2.52
N LYS A 387 -10.72 28.08 -2.02
CA LYS A 387 -10.17 27.05 -1.13
C LYS A 387 -10.21 27.51 0.32
N GLU A 388 -11.40 27.78 0.85
CA GLU A 388 -11.53 27.99 2.28
C GLU A 388 -11.25 26.67 3.02
N GLU A 389 -10.02 26.55 3.53
CA GLU A 389 -9.49 25.34 4.14
C GLU A 389 -9.41 25.45 5.65
N ILE A 390 -9.60 24.32 6.31
CA ILE A 390 -9.28 24.19 7.73
C ILE A 390 -7.75 24.28 7.87
N LYS A 391 -7.27 25.26 8.63
CA LYS A 391 -5.84 25.48 8.89
C LYS A 391 -5.22 24.37 9.75
N VAL A 392 -3.89 24.33 9.80
CA VAL A 392 -3.12 23.37 10.61
C VAL A 392 -3.33 23.59 12.11
N SER A 393 -3.55 24.83 12.55
CA SER A 393 -3.73 25.20 13.96
C SER A 393 -4.99 26.03 14.17
N LEU A 394 -5.24 26.45 15.42
CA LEU A 394 -6.45 27.17 15.80
C LEU A 394 -6.64 28.44 14.95
N ASP A 395 -7.66 28.41 14.10
CA ASP A 395 -8.13 29.59 13.38
C ASP A 395 -9.28 30.27 14.13
N LYS A 396 -9.02 31.45 14.70
CA LYS A 396 -10.06 32.25 15.37
C LYS A 396 -11.03 32.93 14.40
N SER A 397 -10.59 33.17 13.17
CA SER A 397 -11.40 33.84 12.13
C SER A 397 -12.41 32.91 11.46
N ASN A 398 -12.32 31.60 11.69
CA ASN A 398 -13.22 30.63 11.08
C ASN A 398 -14.67 30.83 11.57
N THR A 399 -15.58 31.12 10.63
CA THR A 399 -16.99 31.42 10.89
C THR A 399 -17.89 30.19 10.81
N ASN A 400 -17.38 29.02 10.41
CA ASN A 400 -18.20 27.82 10.30
C ASN A 400 -18.79 27.42 11.67
N ILE A 401 -20.10 27.23 11.70
CA ILE A 401 -20.86 26.93 12.92
C ILE A 401 -20.36 25.67 13.62
N GLY A 402 -20.08 24.60 12.88
CA GLY A 402 -19.55 23.35 13.44
C GLY A 402 -18.22 23.58 14.16
N TYR A 403 -17.28 24.25 13.49
CA TYR A 403 -15.97 24.57 14.06
C TYR A 403 -16.07 25.41 15.34
N ARG A 404 -16.89 26.45 15.33
CA ARG A 404 -17.10 27.32 16.51
C ARG A 404 -17.77 26.59 17.67
N LEU A 405 -18.77 25.77 17.41
CA LEU A 405 -19.40 24.94 18.45
C LEU A 405 -18.41 23.94 19.05
N GLY A 406 -17.50 23.40 18.25
CA GLY A 406 -16.39 22.57 18.74
C GLY A 406 -15.48 23.35 19.71
N ARG A 407 -15.08 24.57 19.34
CA ARG A 407 -14.27 25.46 20.20
C ARG A 407 -15.00 25.80 21.50
N LEU A 408 -16.30 26.12 21.40
CA LEU A 408 -17.14 26.42 22.56
C LEU A 408 -17.21 25.22 23.50
N PHE A 409 -17.43 24.01 22.96
CA PHE A 409 -17.49 22.79 23.74
C PHE A 409 -16.18 22.51 24.49
N ALA A 410 -15.03 22.69 23.84
CA ALA A 410 -13.72 22.57 24.47
C ALA A 410 -13.54 23.58 25.62
N ALA A 411 -13.95 24.84 25.43
CA ALA A 411 -13.88 25.86 26.48
C ALA A 411 -14.77 25.50 27.68
N LEU A 412 -16.00 25.03 27.43
CA LEU A 412 -16.94 24.61 28.47
C LEU A 412 -16.42 23.40 29.27
N GLU A 413 -15.82 22.43 28.60
CA GLU A 413 -15.20 21.27 29.25
C GLU A 413 -14.02 21.71 30.12
N LYS A 414 -13.14 22.57 29.58
CA LYS A 414 -11.99 23.07 30.33
C LYS A 414 -12.39 23.83 31.59
N ILE A 415 -13.44 24.65 31.51
CA ILE A 415 -14.02 25.34 32.66
C ILE A 415 -14.53 24.34 33.70
N GLN A 416 -15.25 23.30 33.27
CA GLN A 416 -15.75 22.26 34.18
C GLN A 416 -14.61 21.53 34.90
N SER A 417 -13.57 21.13 34.15
CA SER A 417 -12.42 20.40 34.69
C SER A 417 -11.59 21.24 35.66
N GLU A 418 -11.40 22.54 35.40
CA GLU A 418 -10.68 23.44 36.31
C GLU A 418 -11.52 23.77 37.56
N ALA A 419 -12.85 23.88 37.42
CA ALA A 419 -13.75 24.17 38.54
C ALA A 419 -13.98 22.97 39.47
N ASN A 420 -13.75 21.75 39.00
CA ASN A 420 -13.91 20.54 39.78
C ASN A 420 -12.73 19.59 39.50
N PRO A 421 -11.57 19.79 40.16
CA PRO A 421 -10.44 18.88 40.03
C PRO A 421 -10.81 17.45 40.44
N GLY A 422 -10.40 16.45 39.66
CA GLY A 422 -10.65 15.03 39.97
C GLY A 422 -12.05 14.51 39.61
N ILE A 423 -12.81 15.18 38.73
CA ILE A 423 -14.09 14.66 38.25
C ILE A 423 -13.95 13.34 37.48
N ASN A 424 -14.85 12.39 37.78
CA ASN A 424 -14.84 11.07 37.15
C ASN A 424 -15.35 11.05 35.71
N ALA A 425 -16.20 12.02 35.33
CA ALA A 425 -16.75 12.13 33.98
C ALA A 425 -16.99 13.60 33.63
N THR A 426 -16.52 14.00 32.46
CA THR A 426 -16.65 15.36 31.92
C THR A 426 -17.92 15.50 31.08
N ILE A 427 -18.23 16.72 30.66
CA ILE A 427 -19.29 16.97 29.67
C ILE A 427 -18.99 16.28 28.33
N ARG A 428 -17.71 16.06 27.98
CA ARG A 428 -17.33 15.33 26.77
C ARG A 428 -17.82 13.89 26.83
N ASP A 429 -17.56 13.20 27.93
CA ASP A 429 -17.92 11.79 28.10
C ASP A 429 -19.45 11.56 28.09
N ARG A 430 -20.23 12.59 28.46
CA ARG A 430 -21.70 12.51 28.53
C ARG A 430 -22.43 13.06 27.32
N PHE A 431 -21.91 14.13 26.73
CA PHE A 431 -22.66 14.95 25.78
C PHE A 431 -22.01 15.09 24.42
N TYR A 432 -20.79 14.59 24.18
CA TYR A 432 -20.11 14.79 22.90
C TYR A 432 -20.95 14.35 21.69
N GLY A 433 -21.57 13.16 21.76
CA GLY A 433 -22.37 12.62 20.68
C GLY A 433 -23.60 13.47 20.31
N ALA A 434 -24.23 14.09 21.32
CA ALA A 434 -25.37 14.98 21.13
C ALA A 434 -24.94 16.41 20.78
N ALA A 435 -23.86 16.92 21.38
CA ALA A 435 -23.32 18.25 21.06
C ALA A 435 -22.78 18.34 19.63
N SER A 436 -22.19 17.26 19.11
CA SER A 436 -21.69 17.21 17.72
C SER A 436 -22.78 16.90 16.69
N GLY A 437 -23.88 16.23 17.08
CA GLY A 437 -24.95 15.84 16.16
C GLY A 437 -26.18 16.76 16.18
N THR A 438 -26.65 17.12 17.37
CA THR A 438 -27.88 17.89 17.65
C THR A 438 -27.63 19.01 18.68
N PRO A 439 -26.83 20.04 18.34
CA PRO A 439 -26.33 21.03 19.31
C PRO A 439 -27.40 21.68 20.21
N VAL A 440 -28.56 22.04 19.64
CA VAL A 440 -29.65 22.72 20.36
C VAL A 440 -30.10 21.98 21.64
N THR A 441 -30.01 20.66 21.65
CA THR A 441 -30.47 19.81 22.76
C THR A 441 -29.58 19.87 24.00
N VAL A 442 -28.34 20.36 23.86
CA VAL A 442 -27.30 20.26 24.90
C VAL A 442 -26.72 21.63 25.27
N PHE A 443 -26.42 22.48 24.29
CA PHE A 443 -25.65 23.71 24.54
C PHE A 443 -26.33 24.68 25.49
N SER A 444 -27.67 24.79 25.45
CA SER A 444 -28.43 25.62 26.38
C SER A 444 -28.18 25.22 27.85
N ASN A 445 -28.15 23.91 28.13
CA ASN A 445 -27.86 23.42 29.47
C ASN A 445 -26.39 23.61 29.85
N LEU A 446 -25.45 23.36 28.93
CA LEU A 446 -24.01 23.55 29.20
C LEU A 446 -23.68 25.03 29.48
N MET A 447 -24.30 25.96 28.74
CA MET A 447 -24.12 27.39 28.92
C MET A 447 -24.65 27.87 30.28
N ARG A 448 -25.73 27.26 30.79
CA ARG A 448 -26.20 27.52 32.16
C ARG A 448 -25.22 26.97 33.20
N LEU A 449 -24.74 25.74 33.03
CA LEU A 449 -23.79 25.10 33.94
C LEU A 449 -22.45 25.84 34.03
N LYS A 450 -21.99 26.45 32.93
CA LYS A 450 -20.74 27.21 32.91
C LYS A 450 -20.69 28.27 34.00
N ASN A 451 -21.81 28.96 34.29
CA ASN A 451 -21.83 30.08 35.23
C ASN A 451 -21.55 29.58 36.65
N HIS A 452 -22.08 28.42 37.02
CA HIS A 452 -21.77 27.77 38.30
C HIS A 452 -20.31 27.32 38.38
N HIS A 453 -19.72 26.84 37.28
CA HIS A 453 -18.31 26.45 37.23
C HIS A 453 -17.36 27.66 37.28
N LEU A 454 -17.64 28.73 36.54
CA LEU A 454 -16.87 29.96 36.59
C LEU A 454 -16.84 30.58 37.99
N ALA A 455 -17.96 30.55 38.72
CA ALA A 455 -18.03 31.04 40.10
C ALA A 455 -17.13 30.27 41.07
N LYS A 456 -16.84 28.98 40.79
CA LYS A 456 -15.95 28.14 41.61
C LYS A 456 -14.47 28.35 41.32
N LEU A 457 -14.09 28.98 40.21
CA LEU A 457 -12.68 29.20 39.88
C LEU A 457 -12.07 30.22 40.85
N GLU A 458 -10.98 29.88 41.54
CA GLU A 458 -10.37 30.79 42.52
C GLU A 458 -9.77 32.03 41.86
N SER A 459 -9.11 31.89 40.71
CA SER A 459 -8.42 32.98 40.01
C SER A 459 -9.38 33.89 39.23
N PRO A 460 -9.50 35.19 39.57
CA PRO A 460 -10.31 36.14 38.81
C PRO A 460 -9.83 36.30 37.36
N GLY A 461 -8.50 36.30 37.14
CA GLY A 461 -7.92 36.39 35.80
C GLY A 461 -8.31 35.21 34.92
N ARG A 462 -8.42 34.01 35.49
CA ARG A 462 -8.85 32.81 34.76
C ARG A 462 -10.34 32.86 34.39
N ARG A 463 -11.20 33.39 35.28
CA ARG A 463 -12.62 33.64 34.97
C ARG A 463 -12.77 34.60 33.79
N ILE A 464 -12.10 35.75 33.85
CA ILE A 464 -12.14 36.78 32.80
C ILE A 464 -11.63 36.21 31.46
N PHE A 465 -10.58 35.39 31.48
CA PHE A 465 -10.09 34.73 30.27
C PHE A 465 -11.16 33.86 29.60
N PHE A 466 -11.85 33.02 30.37
CA PHE A 466 -12.88 32.14 29.82
C PHE A 466 -14.14 32.89 29.37
N GLU A 467 -14.54 33.94 30.09
CA GLU A 467 -15.64 34.81 29.67
C GLU A 467 -15.34 35.47 28.32
N LYS A 468 -14.13 36.03 28.16
CA LYS A 468 -13.68 36.61 26.89
C LYS A 468 -13.61 35.57 25.77
N LEU A 469 -13.09 34.38 26.05
CA LEU A 469 -13.02 33.31 25.05
C LEU A 469 -14.42 32.86 24.60
N ILE A 470 -15.37 32.71 25.53
CA ILE A 470 -16.73 32.32 25.17
C ILE A 470 -17.43 33.44 24.39
N ALA A 471 -17.25 34.70 24.79
CA ALA A 471 -17.78 35.84 24.05
C ALA A 471 -17.22 35.89 22.62
N GLU A 472 -15.91 35.72 22.44
CA GLU A 472 -15.25 35.65 21.12
C GLU A 472 -15.85 34.55 20.23
N VAL A 473 -16.03 33.34 20.78
CA VAL A 473 -16.56 32.21 19.99
C VAL A 473 -18.04 32.44 19.63
N MET A 474 -18.83 32.96 20.57
CA MET A 474 -20.27 33.20 20.42
C MET A 474 -20.62 34.39 19.52
N GLU A 475 -19.69 35.32 19.27
CA GLU A 475 -19.96 36.59 18.57
C GLU A 475 -20.69 36.42 17.21
N SER A 476 -20.42 35.34 16.49
CA SER A 476 -21.07 35.04 15.19
C SER A 476 -21.95 33.79 15.22
N ILE A 477 -22.30 33.31 16.41
CA ILE A 477 -23.29 32.25 16.61
C ILE A 477 -24.62 32.94 16.92
N GLU A 478 -25.49 33.01 15.91
CA GLU A 478 -26.84 33.57 16.08
C GLU A 478 -27.74 32.61 16.86
N ASP A 479 -27.80 31.34 16.43
CA ASP A 479 -28.61 30.29 17.03
C ASP A 479 -27.86 28.94 17.10
N PHE A 480 -28.26 28.09 18.06
CA PHE A 480 -27.80 26.70 18.10
C PHE A 480 -28.59 25.83 17.11
N PRO A 481 -27.94 25.18 16.13
CA PRO A 481 -28.64 24.43 15.11
C PRO A 481 -29.26 23.14 15.66
N SER A 482 -30.37 22.72 15.06
CA SER A 482 -31.04 21.45 15.39
C SER A 482 -30.22 20.23 15.00
N HIS A 483 -29.48 20.32 13.89
CA HIS A 483 -28.64 19.26 13.36
C HIS A 483 -27.38 19.82 12.68
N LEU A 484 -26.26 19.11 12.81
CA LEU A 484 -25.05 19.36 12.02
C LEU A 484 -24.88 18.29 10.93
N ALA A 485 -24.60 18.73 9.69
CA ALA A 485 -24.24 17.84 8.60
C ALA A 485 -22.89 17.16 8.88
N LEU A 486 -22.62 15.98 8.29
CA LEU A 486 -21.43 15.18 8.58
C LEU A 486 -20.11 15.98 8.50
N ALA A 487 -19.97 16.85 7.49
CA ALA A 487 -18.78 17.70 7.36
C ALA A 487 -18.63 18.68 8.53
N ASP A 488 -19.74 19.24 9.03
CA ASP A 488 -19.73 20.15 10.18
C ASP A 488 -19.60 19.42 11.53
N GLN A 489 -20.04 18.16 11.62
CA GLN A 489 -19.66 17.28 12.74
C GLN A 489 -18.14 17.05 12.76
N GLY A 490 -17.54 16.89 11.58
CA GLY A 490 -16.09 16.86 11.42
C GLY A 490 -15.44 18.18 11.84
N ARG A 491 -15.94 19.32 11.36
CA ARG A 491 -15.44 20.65 11.77
C ARG A 491 -15.58 20.89 13.27
N PHE A 492 -16.65 20.42 13.90
CA PHE A 492 -16.81 20.40 15.35
C PHE A 492 -15.66 19.65 16.03
N ALA A 493 -15.34 18.44 15.56
CA ALA A 493 -14.22 17.68 16.09
C ALA A 493 -12.88 18.43 15.95
N ILE A 494 -12.62 19.07 14.81
CA ILE A 494 -11.38 19.85 14.60
C ILE A 494 -11.33 21.10 15.47
N GLY A 495 -12.43 21.87 15.55
CA GLY A 495 -12.50 23.07 16.39
C GLY A 495 -12.28 22.76 17.87
N TYR A 496 -12.88 21.65 18.33
CA TYR A 496 -12.63 21.10 19.67
C TYR A 496 -11.15 20.74 19.87
N TYR A 497 -10.58 19.97 18.94
CA TYR A 497 -9.19 19.52 18.99
C TYR A 497 -8.20 20.69 19.02
N HIS A 498 -8.32 21.65 18.09
CA HIS A 498 -7.48 22.85 18.05
C HIS A 498 -7.55 23.67 19.33
N GLN A 499 -8.76 23.88 19.87
CA GLN A 499 -8.94 24.68 21.08
C GLN A 499 -8.30 23.98 22.29
N ASN A 500 -8.38 22.65 22.37
CA ASN A 500 -7.71 21.87 23.39
C ASN A 500 -6.19 21.94 23.28
N GLN A 501 -5.61 21.83 22.08
CA GLN A 501 -4.15 21.94 21.91
C GLN A 501 -3.60 23.26 22.44
N ILE A 502 -4.35 24.36 22.27
CA ILE A 502 -4.01 25.67 22.85
C ILE A 502 -4.09 25.66 24.39
N PHE A 503 -5.03 24.93 25.00
CA PHE A 503 -5.12 24.81 26.45
C PHE A 503 -3.99 23.98 27.09
N TYR A 504 -3.43 23.03 26.35
CA TYR A 504 -2.33 22.17 26.84
C TYR A 504 -0.94 22.75 26.54
N THR A 505 -0.82 23.64 25.56
CA THR A 505 0.45 24.28 25.22
C THR A 505 0.70 25.46 26.16
N SER A 506 1.77 25.42 26.96
CA SER A 506 2.19 26.57 27.78
C SER A 506 2.39 27.81 26.90
N THR A 507 1.92 28.97 27.36
CA THR A 507 1.91 30.26 26.63
C THR A 507 3.29 30.66 26.06
N LYS A 508 4.38 30.14 26.63
CA LYS A 508 5.76 30.36 26.14
C LYS A 508 6.06 29.61 24.83
N LYS A 509 5.48 28.41 24.63
CA LYS A 509 5.67 27.58 23.42
C LYS A 509 4.71 27.93 22.27
N ILE A 510 3.57 28.57 22.55
CA ILE A 510 2.61 28.98 21.51
C ILE A 510 3.24 30.02 20.57
N ARG A 511 4.10 30.91 21.07
CA ARG A 511 4.84 31.86 20.22
C ARG A 511 5.80 31.16 19.25
N ASP A 512 6.43 30.06 19.68
CA ASP A 512 7.36 29.30 18.84
C ASP A 512 6.63 28.39 17.82
N LEU A 513 5.43 27.91 18.15
CA LEU A 513 4.60 27.05 17.28
C LEU A 513 3.69 27.82 16.30
N MET A 514 3.42 29.11 16.56
CA MET A 514 2.66 29.98 15.65
C MET A 514 3.50 30.61 14.55
N ILE A 515 4.83 30.50 14.64
CA ILE A 515 5.73 30.79 13.53
C ILE A 515 5.84 29.46 12.78
N PRO A 516 5.31 29.33 11.55
CA PRO A 516 5.71 28.20 10.72
C PRO A 516 7.24 28.24 10.70
N ALA A 517 7.90 27.11 10.94
CA ALA A 517 9.34 26.99 10.75
C ALA A 517 9.64 27.28 9.27
N ILE A 518 9.70 28.57 8.95
CA ILE A 518 10.47 29.09 7.85
C ILE A 518 11.87 28.67 8.26
N ILE A 519 12.33 27.55 7.70
CA ILE A 519 13.75 27.27 7.57
C ILE A 519 14.36 28.62 7.23
N PRO A 520 15.21 29.21 8.09
CA PRO A 520 15.79 30.49 7.76
C PRO A 520 16.47 30.28 6.43
N LYS A 521 15.94 30.95 5.39
CA LYS A 521 16.72 31.19 4.18
C LYS A 521 17.83 32.14 4.62
N GLU A 522 18.83 31.61 5.30
CA GLU A 522 20.16 32.17 5.24
C GLU A 522 20.58 31.99 3.78
N LYS A 523 20.17 32.96 2.95
CA LYS A 523 20.88 33.26 1.72
C LYS A 523 22.29 33.61 2.17
N ILE A 524 23.19 32.63 2.13
CA ILE A 524 24.62 32.93 2.08
C ILE A 524 24.79 33.73 0.79
N GLN A 525 24.90 35.06 0.92
CA GLN A 525 25.24 35.91 -0.20
C GLN A 525 26.72 35.64 -0.51
N MET A 526 27.03 35.26 -1.75
CA MET A 526 28.40 35.00 -2.22
C MET A 526 29.36 36.21 -2.05
N THR A 527 28.85 37.37 -1.63
CA THR A 527 29.62 38.59 -1.38
C THR A 527 30.33 38.61 -0.01
N ASP A 528 30.05 37.66 0.89
CA ASP A 528 30.64 37.65 2.24
C ASP A 528 31.95 36.83 2.35
N LEU A 529 32.40 36.18 1.28
CA LEU A 529 33.70 35.48 1.24
C LEU A 529 34.84 36.47 0.93
N LYS A 530 35.34 37.17 1.96
CA LYS A 530 36.41 38.18 1.80
C LYS A 530 37.84 37.67 1.97
N ASN A 531 38.07 36.39 2.27
CA ASN A 531 39.42 35.84 2.42
C ASN A 531 39.67 34.63 1.51
N ARG A 532 40.83 34.65 0.85
CA ARG A 532 41.23 33.75 -0.26
C ARG A 532 41.52 32.29 0.16
N TYR A 533 41.12 31.88 1.37
CA TYR A 533 41.45 30.58 1.97
C TYR A 533 40.32 29.97 2.82
N ASP A 534 39.06 30.34 2.60
CA ASP A 534 37.93 29.68 3.28
C ASP A 534 37.47 28.47 2.45
N PHE A 535 37.57 27.26 3.03
CA PHE A 535 37.02 26.03 2.46
C PHE A 535 35.78 25.59 3.25
N VAL A 536 34.73 25.17 2.55
CA VAL A 536 33.58 24.48 3.14
C VAL A 536 33.93 23.01 3.29
N ILE A 537 34.02 22.51 4.52
CA ILE A 537 34.20 21.08 4.78
C ILE A 537 32.81 20.47 4.99
N ILE A 538 32.42 19.57 4.09
CA ILE A 538 31.21 18.75 4.21
C ILE A 538 31.66 17.35 4.65
N PHE A 539 31.16 16.87 5.78
CA PHE A 539 31.29 15.47 6.18
C PHE A 539 29.90 14.91 6.48
N ASP A 540 29.62 13.74 5.89
CA ASP A 540 28.47 12.92 6.22
C ASP A 540 28.78 12.10 7.48
N VAL A 541 27.88 12.12 8.46
CA VAL A 541 28.01 11.33 9.68
C VAL A 541 27.19 10.06 9.49
N GLN A 542 27.66 9.21 8.57
CA GLN A 542 27.44 7.77 8.59
C GLN A 542 28.59 7.09 7.80
N ASP A 543 29.37 6.30 8.53
CA ASP A 543 30.36 5.32 8.06
C ASP A 543 31.68 5.77 7.40
N GLY A 544 32.18 6.98 7.69
CA GLY A 544 33.63 7.23 7.80
C GLY A 544 34.54 6.84 6.64
N ASN A 545 34.03 6.79 5.39
CA ASN A 545 34.83 6.49 4.21
C ASN A 545 34.65 7.59 3.14
N PRO A 546 35.66 8.44 2.91
CA PRO A 546 35.54 9.55 1.96
C PRO A 546 35.81 9.17 0.48
N ASN A 547 35.75 7.88 0.10
CA ASN A 547 35.81 7.43 -1.30
C ASN A 547 34.70 6.44 -1.68
N GLY A 548 33.51 6.56 -1.07
CA GLY A 548 32.30 5.85 -1.46
C GLY A 548 31.15 6.81 -1.67
#